data_AF-A0A6G0HMR2-F1
#
_entry.id   AF-A0A6G0HMR2-F1
#
_cell.length_a   1.000
_cell.length_b   1.000
_cell.length_c   1.000
_cell.angle_alpha   90.00
_cell.angle_beta   90.00
_cell.angle_gamma   90.00
#
_symmetry.space_group_name_H-M   'P 1'
#
loop_
_entity.id
_entity.type
_entity.pdbx_description
1 polymer ?
#
loop_
_entity_poly.entity_id
_entity_poly.type
_entity_poly.pdbx_seq_one_letter_code
_entity_poly.pdbx_strand_id
1 'polypeptide(L)'
;MWQKFQDLRKKNDEMKIIKVPRKRKRRRHKKGTESDKPTNTRERQEEREKHWDELKQYFGVNDRFHPPACSKPPPKSGLEKSIERAIAEGDIAKAEEMSDRLATRELAVNIAQAADCRDFVQRKQEEEALRAAQKRKKEITWGFEAKKRWETKSNMGFM
;
A
#
# COMPACT_ATOMS: atom_id res chain seq x y z
N MET A 1 -34.85 -8.45 22.87
CA MET A 1 -33.77 -7.72 22.15
C MET A 1 -33.90 -6.21 22.28
N TRP A 2 -35.11 -5.66 22.25
CA TRP A 2 -35.36 -4.21 22.32
C TRP A 2 -34.97 -3.53 23.64
N GLN A 3 -35.23 -4.17 24.79
CA GLN A 3 -34.83 -3.64 26.10
C GLN A 3 -33.32 -3.46 26.24
N LYS A 4 -32.53 -4.43 25.76
CA LYS A 4 -31.05 -4.33 25.75
C LYS A 4 -30.57 -3.10 24.96
N PHE A 5 -31.28 -2.73 23.89
CA PHE A 5 -30.92 -1.56 23.09
C PHE A 5 -31.25 -0.24 23.81
N GLN A 6 -32.38 -0.17 24.53
CA GLN A 6 -32.71 0.99 25.35
C GLN A 6 -31.73 1.17 26.51
N ASP A 7 -31.34 0.08 27.17
CA ASP A 7 -30.35 0.10 28.26
C ASP A 7 -28.98 0.59 27.78
N LEU A 8 -28.56 0.16 26.58
CA LEU A 8 -27.31 0.62 25.96
C LEU A 8 -27.35 2.11 25.61
N ARG A 9 -28.50 2.60 25.13
CA ARG A 9 -28.68 4.02 24.81
C ARG A 9 -28.58 4.88 26.07
N LYS A 10 -29.24 4.45 27.15
CA LYS A 10 -29.21 5.13 28.45
C LYS A 10 -27.79 5.21 29.02
N LYS A 11 -27.05 4.09 29.00
CA LYS A 11 -25.63 4.04 29.42
C LYS A 11 -24.73 4.96 28.60
N ASN A 12 -24.95 5.06 27.30
CA ASN A 12 -24.17 5.98 26.43
C ASN A 12 -24.44 7.45 26.76
N ASP A 13 -25.68 7.79 27.08
CA ASP A 13 -26.04 9.16 27.46
C ASP A 13 -25.51 9.51 28.85
N GLU A 14 -25.51 8.57 29.80
CA GLU A 14 -24.83 8.70 31.10
C GLU A 14 -23.31 8.90 30.94
N MET A 15 -22.65 8.12 30.08
CA MET A 15 -21.21 8.31 29.78
C MET A 15 -20.90 9.65 29.08
N LYS A 16 -21.83 10.21 28.31
CA LYS A 16 -21.68 11.55 27.72
C LYS A 16 -21.82 12.68 28.73
N ILE A 17 -22.56 12.47 29.82
CA ILE A 17 -22.69 13.44 30.92
C ILE A 17 -21.42 13.41 31.79
N ILE A 18 -20.82 12.24 31.98
CA ILE A 18 -19.51 12.04 32.60
C ILE A 18 -18.39 12.37 31.58
N LYS A 19 -18.45 13.57 30.98
CA LYS A 19 -17.35 14.09 30.17
C LYS A 19 -16.23 14.56 31.11
N VAL A 20 -15.27 13.66 31.32
CA VAL A 20 -13.95 13.99 31.86
C VAL A 20 -13.40 15.21 31.10
N PRO A 21 -12.91 16.27 31.78
CA PRO A 21 -12.33 17.41 31.10
C PRO A 21 -11.16 16.94 30.23
N ARG A 22 -11.33 17.01 28.91
CA ARG A 22 -10.28 16.73 27.93
C ARG A 22 -9.09 17.63 28.26
N LYS A 23 -8.00 17.04 28.76
CA LYS A 23 -6.72 17.73 28.92
C LYS A 23 -6.40 18.42 27.58
N ARG A 24 -6.39 19.75 27.58
CA ARG A 24 -5.97 20.58 26.44
C ARG A 24 -4.59 20.09 26.00
N LYS A 25 -4.50 19.47 24.82
CA LYS A 25 -3.21 19.21 24.18
C LYS A 25 -2.50 20.56 24.02
N ARG A 26 -1.37 20.73 24.70
CA ARG A 26 -0.43 21.85 24.51
C ARG A 26 -0.22 22.03 23.01
N ARG A 27 -0.66 23.17 22.47
CA ARG A 27 -0.29 23.59 21.11
C ARG A 27 1.23 23.71 21.10
N ARG A 28 1.92 22.79 20.41
CA ARG A 28 3.32 23.01 20.04
C ARG A 28 3.32 24.20 19.09
N HIS A 29 4.01 25.27 19.48
CA HIS A 29 4.24 26.41 18.60
C HIS A 29 4.86 25.90 17.30
N LYS A 30 4.15 26.14 16.19
CA LYS A 30 4.66 25.92 14.84
C LYS A 30 5.76 26.97 14.64
N LYS A 31 7.01 26.54 14.77
CA LYS A 31 8.18 27.35 14.40
C LYS A 31 8.00 27.74 12.92
N GLY A 32 8.21 29.03 12.64
CA GLY A 32 7.83 29.69 11.40
C GLY A 32 8.17 28.86 10.17
N THR A 33 7.17 28.63 9.34
CA THR A 33 7.36 28.25 7.95
C THR A 33 7.81 29.52 7.26
N GLU A 34 9.11 29.78 7.29
CA GLU A 34 9.72 30.71 6.34
C GLU A 34 9.40 30.15 4.95
N SER A 35 8.94 31.05 4.09
CA SER A 35 8.56 30.81 2.71
C SER A 35 9.66 30.06 1.97
N ASP A 36 9.44 28.76 1.74
CA ASP A 36 10.26 27.98 0.84
C ASP A 36 10.11 28.57 -0.57
N LYS A 37 11.28 28.92 -1.11
CA LYS A 37 11.52 29.45 -2.44
C LYS A 37 10.95 28.51 -3.52
N PRO A 38 10.60 29.01 -4.73
CA PRO A 38 9.93 28.25 -5.79
C PRO A 38 10.75 27.12 -6.43
N THR A 39 11.95 26.82 -5.93
CA THR A 39 12.80 25.73 -6.42
C THR A 39 12.32 24.36 -5.93
N ASN A 40 11.74 24.25 -4.73
CA ASN A 40 11.30 22.97 -4.16
C ASN A 40 10.04 22.38 -4.82
N THR A 41 9.28 23.16 -5.61
CA THR A 41 8.07 22.65 -6.26
C THR A 41 8.38 21.76 -7.46
N ARG A 42 9.49 22.01 -8.16
CA ARG A 42 9.86 21.29 -9.37
C ARG A 42 10.40 19.90 -9.06
N GLU A 43 11.33 19.79 -8.11
CA GLU A 43 11.84 18.49 -7.64
C GLU A 43 10.71 17.60 -7.10
N ARG A 44 9.79 18.19 -6.33
CA ARG A 44 8.61 17.48 -5.82
C ARG A 44 7.63 17.04 -6.91
N GLN A 45 7.56 17.75 -8.05
CA GLN A 45 6.77 17.33 -9.20
C GLN A 45 7.45 16.15 -9.91
N GLU A 46 8.76 16.24 -10.14
CA GLU A 46 9.54 15.17 -10.75
C GLU A 46 9.50 13.88 -9.92
N GLU A 47 9.54 13.95 -8.59
CA GLU A 47 9.36 12.81 -7.69
C GLU A 47 7.97 12.17 -7.82
N ARG A 48 6.92 12.99 -7.95
CA ARG A 48 5.55 12.49 -8.15
C ARG A 48 5.42 11.81 -9.50
N GLU A 49 5.98 12.40 -10.55
CA GLU A 49 5.97 11.83 -11.89
C GLU A 49 6.69 10.47 -11.91
N LYS A 50 7.89 10.38 -11.31
CA LYS A 50 8.58 9.10 -11.14
C LYS A 50 7.74 8.07 -10.39
N HIS A 51 7.09 8.48 -9.30
CA HIS A 51 6.20 7.59 -8.54
C HIS A 51 5.01 7.10 -9.38
N TRP A 52 4.42 7.99 -10.19
CA TRP A 52 3.35 7.63 -11.12
C TRP A 52 3.83 6.69 -12.23
N ASP A 53 5.02 6.94 -12.80
CA ASP A 53 5.62 6.09 -13.83
C ASP A 53 5.95 4.69 -13.30
N GLU A 54 6.45 4.59 -12.05
CA GLU A 54 6.65 3.32 -11.35
C GLU A 54 5.33 2.56 -11.20
N LEU A 55 4.27 3.22 -10.71
CA LEU A 55 2.95 2.59 -10.54
C LEU A 55 2.35 2.15 -11.87
N LYS A 56 2.59 2.90 -12.95
CA LYS A 56 2.03 2.62 -14.26
C LYS A 56 2.45 1.24 -14.79
N GLN A 57 3.62 0.76 -14.40
CA GLN A 57 4.14 -0.57 -14.76
C GLN A 57 3.29 -1.72 -14.20
N TYR A 58 2.56 -1.48 -13.12
CA TYR A 58 1.73 -2.49 -12.46
C TYR A 58 0.27 -2.50 -12.92
N PHE A 59 -0.16 -1.54 -13.73
CA PHE A 59 -1.50 -1.59 -14.33
C PHE A 59 -1.65 -2.78 -15.27
N GLY A 60 -2.77 -3.49 -15.18
CA GLY A 60 -3.11 -4.61 -16.08
C GLY A 60 -2.27 -5.88 -15.93
N VAL A 61 -1.28 -5.90 -15.03
CA VAL A 61 -0.47 -7.11 -14.76
C VAL A 61 -1.35 -8.27 -14.30
N ASN A 62 -2.39 -7.98 -13.52
CA ASN A 62 -3.31 -8.98 -12.99
C ASN A 62 -4.45 -9.35 -13.94
N ASP A 63 -4.62 -8.67 -15.08
CA ASP A 63 -5.75 -8.92 -15.99
C ASP A 63 -5.70 -10.34 -16.57
N ARG A 64 -4.49 -10.93 -16.61
CA ARG A 64 -4.26 -12.32 -17.03
C ARG A 64 -4.90 -13.36 -16.12
N PHE A 65 -5.15 -13.00 -14.86
CA PHE A 65 -5.80 -13.89 -13.89
C PHE A 65 -7.33 -13.78 -13.92
N HIS A 66 -7.89 -12.86 -14.71
CA HIS A 66 -9.32 -12.86 -14.95
C HIS A 66 -9.70 -14.07 -15.79
N PRO A 67 -10.81 -14.75 -15.47
CA PRO A 67 -11.29 -15.86 -16.28
C PRO A 67 -11.48 -15.38 -17.72
N PRO A 68 -11.23 -16.25 -18.72
CA PRO A 68 -11.50 -15.90 -20.11
C PRO A 68 -12.95 -15.44 -20.24
N ALA A 69 -13.20 -14.50 -21.15
CA ALA A 69 -14.52 -13.91 -21.35
C ALA A 69 -15.59 -15.02 -21.42
N CYS A 70 -16.31 -15.18 -20.31
CA CYS A 70 -17.35 -16.19 -20.24
C CYS A 70 -18.52 -15.73 -21.12
N SER A 71 -19.31 -16.68 -21.65
CA SER A 71 -20.38 -16.38 -22.60
C SER A 71 -21.43 -15.38 -22.10
N LYS A 72 -21.48 -15.13 -20.78
CA LYS A 72 -22.31 -14.12 -20.15
C LYS A 72 -21.42 -12.99 -19.62
N PRO A 73 -21.65 -11.74 -20.02
CA PRO A 73 -20.91 -10.63 -19.45
C PRO A 73 -21.16 -10.54 -17.94
N PRO A 74 -20.18 -10.04 -17.17
CA PRO A 74 -20.38 -9.77 -15.76
C PRO A 74 -21.58 -8.82 -15.54
N PRO A 75 -22.28 -8.94 -14.41
CA PRO A 75 -23.43 -8.10 -14.14
C PRO A 75 -23.01 -6.63 -14.05
N LYS A 76 -23.74 -5.77 -14.78
CA LYS A 76 -23.48 -4.33 -14.82
C LYS A 76 -23.53 -3.71 -13.43
N SER A 77 -22.63 -2.76 -13.17
CA SER A 77 -22.61 -2.02 -11.91
C SER A 77 -23.85 -1.13 -11.74
N GLY A 78 -24.14 -0.71 -10.50
CA GLY A 78 -25.28 0.18 -10.22
C GLY A 78 -25.17 1.54 -10.94
N LEU A 79 -23.94 2.03 -11.13
CA LEU A 79 -23.66 3.28 -11.86
C LEU A 79 -23.89 3.10 -13.36
N GLU A 80 -23.42 2.01 -13.97
CA GLU A 80 -23.71 1.68 -15.38
C GLU A 80 -25.22 1.62 -15.66
N LYS A 81 -25.99 0.99 -14.77
CA LYS A 81 -27.46 0.96 -14.89
C LYS A 81 -28.11 2.34 -14.76
N SER A 82 -27.50 3.25 -13.99
CA SER A 82 -28.00 4.62 -13.90
C SER A 82 -27.65 5.45 -15.13
N ILE A 83 -26.48 5.22 -15.73
CA ILE A 83 -26.08 5.84 -17.00
C ILE A 83 -27.04 5.40 -18.11
N GLU A 84 -27.33 4.10 -18.21
CA GLU A 84 -28.29 3.57 -19.21
C GLU A 84 -29.70 4.15 -19.05
N ARG A 85 -30.15 4.35 -17.81
CA ARG A 85 -31.44 5.00 -17.54
C ARG A 85 -31.44 6.46 -17.97
N ALA A 86 -30.40 7.22 -17.67
CA ALA A 86 -30.28 8.61 -18.09
C ALA A 86 -30.25 8.75 -19.63
N ILE A 87 -29.57 7.83 -20.32
CA ILE A 87 -29.56 7.76 -21.78
C ILE A 87 -30.96 7.44 -22.32
N ALA A 88 -31.68 6.49 -21.71
CA ALA A 88 -33.04 6.14 -22.12
C ALA A 88 -34.05 7.29 -21.88
N GLU A 89 -33.83 8.08 -20.82
CA GLU A 89 -34.60 9.30 -20.52
C GLU A 89 -34.22 10.48 -21.44
N GLY A 90 -33.09 10.41 -22.16
CA GLY A 90 -32.58 11.46 -23.04
C GLY A 90 -31.78 12.56 -22.33
N ASP A 91 -31.44 12.38 -21.05
CA ASP A 91 -30.62 13.32 -20.27
C ASP A 91 -29.13 13.01 -20.44
N ILE A 92 -28.55 13.54 -21.53
CA ILE A 92 -27.16 13.30 -21.92
C ILE A 92 -26.19 13.91 -20.93
N ALA A 93 -26.48 15.12 -20.42
CA ALA A 93 -25.58 15.83 -19.49
C ALA A 93 -25.38 15.04 -18.19
N LYS A 94 -26.47 14.46 -17.67
CA LYS A 94 -26.40 13.62 -16.47
C LYS A 94 -25.69 12.29 -16.73
N ALA A 95 -25.87 11.70 -17.92
CA ALA A 95 -25.16 10.48 -18.29
C ALA A 95 -23.64 10.71 -18.35
N GLU A 96 -23.20 11.84 -18.90
CA GLU A 96 -21.79 12.25 -18.98
C GLU A 96 -21.19 12.44 -17.57
N GLU A 97 -21.85 13.19 -16.69
CA GLU A 97 -21.39 13.37 -15.31
C GLU A 97 -21.22 12.02 -14.57
N MET A 98 -22.18 11.12 -14.77
CA MET A 98 -22.14 9.79 -14.16
C MET A 98 -21.04 8.91 -14.76
N SER A 99 -20.71 9.09 -16.03
CA SER A 99 -19.59 8.43 -16.71
C SER A 99 -18.24 8.88 -16.16
N ASP A 100 -18.02 10.19 -16.01
CA ASP A 100 -16.77 10.73 -15.44
C ASP A 100 -16.55 10.26 -13.99
N ARG A 101 -17.63 10.21 -13.21
CA ARG A 101 -17.61 9.66 -11.85
C ARG A 101 -17.26 8.17 -11.83
N LEU A 102 -17.73 7.40 -12.81
CA LEU A 102 -17.38 5.99 -12.94
C LEU A 102 -15.92 5.83 -13.34
N ALA A 103 -15.44 6.59 -14.33
CA ALA A 103 -14.05 6.57 -14.79
C ALA A 103 -13.05 6.93 -13.68
N THR A 104 -13.33 7.98 -12.90
CA THR A 104 -12.48 8.37 -11.76
C THR A 104 -12.43 7.29 -10.67
N ARG A 105 -13.55 6.62 -10.41
CA ARG A 105 -13.63 5.52 -9.44
C ARG A 105 -12.85 4.30 -9.92
N GLU A 106 -13.01 3.90 -11.18
CA GLU A 106 -12.29 2.76 -11.75
C GLU A 106 -10.78 3.03 -11.79
N LEU A 107 -10.38 4.25 -12.15
CA LEU A 107 -8.98 4.68 -12.07
C LEU A 107 -8.44 4.56 -10.64
N ALA A 108 -9.20 4.99 -9.62
CA ALA A 108 -8.78 4.87 -8.23
C ALA A 108 -8.62 3.39 -7.79
N VAL A 109 -9.49 2.49 -8.26
CA VAL A 109 -9.36 1.05 -8.01
C VAL A 109 -8.09 0.50 -8.64
N ASN A 110 -7.82 0.87 -9.89
CA ASN A 110 -6.61 0.44 -10.59
C ASN A 110 -5.34 0.93 -9.85
N ILE A 111 -5.35 2.17 -9.35
CA ILE A 111 -4.23 2.73 -8.58
C ILE A 111 -3.99 1.95 -7.29
N ALA A 112 -5.06 1.61 -6.57
CA ALA A 112 -4.97 0.80 -5.34
C ALA A 112 -4.39 -0.58 -5.64
N GLN A 113 -4.87 -1.25 -6.68
CA GLN A 113 -4.35 -2.56 -7.11
C GLN A 113 -2.87 -2.49 -7.51
N ALA A 114 -2.48 -1.46 -8.27
CA ALA A 114 -1.09 -1.23 -8.65
C ALA A 114 -0.17 -1.01 -7.42
N ALA A 115 -0.65 -0.26 -6.43
CA ALA A 115 0.07 -0.05 -5.17
C ALA A 115 0.22 -1.37 -4.37
N ASP A 116 -0.85 -2.16 -4.26
CA ASP A 116 -0.81 -3.47 -3.61
C ASP A 116 0.19 -4.42 -4.29
N CYS A 117 0.24 -4.42 -5.63
CA CYS A 117 1.21 -5.19 -6.41
C CYS A 117 2.66 -4.75 -6.12
N ARG A 118 2.93 -3.45 -6.09
CA ARG A 118 4.25 -2.88 -5.75
C ARG A 118 4.69 -3.32 -4.36
N ASP A 119 3.82 -3.17 -3.36
CA ASP A 119 4.11 -3.53 -1.99
C ASP A 119 4.37 -5.04 -1.85
N PHE A 120 3.63 -5.87 -2.59
CA PHE A 120 3.85 -7.31 -2.62
C PHE A 120 5.23 -7.67 -3.18
N VAL A 121 5.64 -7.06 -4.29
CA VAL A 121 6.96 -7.30 -4.90
C VAL A 121 8.07 -6.90 -3.95
N GLN A 122 7.96 -5.74 -3.29
CA GLN A 122 8.95 -5.28 -2.30
C GLN A 122 9.05 -6.26 -1.13
N ARG A 123 7.92 -6.67 -0.54
CA ARG A 123 7.90 -7.66 0.54
C ARG A 123 8.52 -8.98 0.11
N LYS A 124 8.27 -9.44 -1.12
CA LYS A 124 8.87 -10.67 -1.64
C LYS A 124 10.39 -10.58 -1.76
N GLN A 125 10.91 -9.47 -2.28
CA GLN A 125 12.35 -9.24 -2.36
C GLN A 125 13.01 -9.16 -0.97
N GLU A 126 12.37 -8.50 0.00
CA GLU A 126 12.84 -8.44 1.38
C GLU A 126 12.87 -9.82 2.03
N GLU A 127 11.80 -10.60 1.89
CA GLU A 127 11.73 -11.98 2.38
C GLU A 127 12.83 -12.86 1.77
N GLU A 128 13.07 -12.74 0.47
CA GLU A 128 14.14 -13.46 -0.22
C GLU A 128 15.53 -13.03 0.24
N ALA A 129 15.77 -11.73 0.44
CA ALA A 129 17.01 -11.21 0.98
C ALA A 129 17.26 -11.70 2.41
N LEU A 130 16.24 -11.73 3.26
CA LEU A 130 16.31 -12.29 4.61
C LEU A 130 16.64 -13.78 4.58
N ARG A 131 15.98 -14.54 3.68
CA ARG A 131 16.28 -15.97 3.50
C ARG A 131 17.70 -16.19 2.99
N ALA A 132 18.18 -15.40 2.05
CA ALA A 132 19.55 -15.48 1.52
C ALA A 132 20.58 -15.17 2.61
N ALA A 133 20.34 -14.13 3.42
CA ALA A 133 21.20 -13.78 4.55
C ALA A 133 21.21 -14.89 5.62
N GLN A 134 20.05 -15.49 5.93
CA GLN A 134 19.99 -16.63 6.84
C GLN A 134 20.73 -17.86 6.29
N LYS A 135 20.60 -18.14 4.98
CA LYS A 135 21.35 -19.23 4.33
C LYS A 135 22.86 -18.99 4.43
N ARG A 136 23.35 -17.79 4.12
CA ARG A 136 24.76 -17.41 4.28
C ARG A 136 25.27 -17.54 5.72
N LYS A 137 24.43 -17.22 6.71
CA LYS A 137 24.78 -17.40 8.14
C LYS A 137 24.83 -18.88 8.56
N LYS A 138 23.99 -19.73 7.96
CA LYS A 138 23.91 -21.18 8.22
C LYS A 138 24.93 -21.98 7.40
N GLU A 139 25.55 -21.37 6.40
CA GLU A 139 26.66 -21.93 5.65
C GLU A 139 27.88 -21.97 6.56
N ILE A 140 27.97 -23.06 7.34
CA ILE A 140 29.15 -23.36 8.13
C ILE A 140 30.28 -23.61 7.13
N THR A 141 31.34 -22.83 7.22
CA THR A 141 32.60 -23.00 6.48
C THR A 141 33.28 -24.29 6.95
N TRP A 142 32.74 -25.46 6.60
CA TRP A 142 33.43 -26.76 6.68
C TRP A 142 34.56 -26.86 5.63
N GLY A 143 35.12 -25.73 5.21
CA GLY A 143 36.34 -25.69 4.44
C GLY A 143 37.49 -26.04 5.38
N PHE A 144 38.20 -27.11 5.03
CA PHE A 144 39.54 -27.38 5.53
C PHE A 144 40.38 -26.11 5.39
N GLU A 145 40.62 -25.40 6.49
CA GLU A 145 41.68 -24.41 6.53
C GLU A 145 42.97 -25.19 6.38
N ALA A 146 43.56 -25.17 5.18
CA ALA A 146 44.82 -25.83 4.91
C ALA A 146 45.90 -25.15 5.76
N LYS A 147 46.05 -25.61 7.01
CA LYS A 147 47.17 -25.25 7.88
C LYS A 147 48.42 -25.42 7.04
N LYS A 148 49.13 -24.31 6.82
CA LYS A 148 50.33 -24.32 6.00
C LYS A 148 51.27 -25.38 6.59
N ARG A 149 51.52 -26.45 5.83
CA ARG A 149 52.24 -27.66 6.29
C ARG A 149 53.61 -27.39 6.92
N TRP A 150 54.19 -26.21 6.70
CA TRP A 150 55.48 -25.81 7.26
C TRP A 150 55.40 -25.27 8.70
N GLU A 151 54.24 -24.88 9.21
CA GLU A 151 54.12 -24.35 10.59
C GLU A 151 54.03 -25.44 11.66
N THR A 152 53.57 -26.64 11.32
CA THR A 152 53.36 -27.72 12.32
C THR A 152 54.56 -28.67 12.47
N LYS A 153 55.61 -28.53 11.64
CA LYS A 153 56.74 -29.48 11.61
C LYS A 153 58.08 -28.90 12.11
N SER A 154 58.14 -27.66 12.56
CA SER A 154 59.41 -26.99 12.89
C SER A 154 59.66 -26.69 14.37
N ASN A 155 58.87 -27.22 15.31
CA ASN A 155 59.09 -27.01 16.75
C ASN A 155 59.30 -28.30 17.54
N MET A 156 60.13 -29.21 17.02
CA MET A 156 60.44 -30.50 17.68
C MET A 156 61.95 -30.75 17.88
N GLY A 157 62.79 -29.73 17.91
CA GLY A 157 64.22 -29.99 18.15
C GLY A 157 65.07 -28.74 18.33
N PHE A 158 65.00 -28.15 19.52
CA PHE A 158 66.11 -27.39 20.08
C PHE A 158 66.28 -27.84 21.54
N MET A 159 66.91 -29.00 21.71
CA MET A 159 67.53 -29.49 22.95
C MET A 159 68.81 -30.21 22.56
#